data_AF-X0V8M8-F1
#
_entry.id   AF-X0V8M8-F1
#
_cell.length_a   1.000
_cell.length_b   1.000
_cell.length_c   1.000
_cell.angle_alpha   90.00
_cell.angle_beta   90.00
_cell.angle_gamma   90.00
#
_symmetry.space_group_name_H-M   'P 1'
#
loop_
_entity.id
_entity.type
_entity.pdbx_description
1 polymer ?
#
loop_
_entity_poly.entity_id
_entity_poly.type
_entity_poly.pdbx_seq_one_letter_code
_entity_poly.pdbx_strand_id
1 'polypeptide(L)' 'AVAVGTALFVDPRTPLDICDGLAGYLKDHGLTSVRDLIGQLK' A
#
# COMPACT_ATOMS: atom_id res chain seq x y z
N ALA A 1 3.72 6.79 -6.50
CA ALA A 1 2.68 5.91 -7.08
C ALA A 1 3.30 4.55 -7.37
N VAL A 2 2.51 3.47 -7.33
CA VAL A 2 2.96 2.10 -7.60
C VAL A 2 1.99 1.48 -8.60
N ALA A 3 2.49 0.64 -9.51
CA ALA A 3 1.67 -0.05 -10.49
C ALA A 3 1.14 -1.38 -9.94
N VAL A 4 -0.11 -1.71 -10.28
CA VAL A 4 -0.75 -2.99 -9.98
C VAL A 4 -1.25 -3.56 -11.31
N GLY A 5 -0.80 -4.76 -11.67
CA GLY A 5 -1.09 -5.38 -12.98
C GLY A 5 -1.76 -6.74 -12.82
N THR A 6 -0.97 -7.79 -12.59
CA THR A 6 -1.43 -9.18 -12.59
C THR A 6 -2.63 -9.43 -11.68
N ALA A 7 -2.66 -8.81 -10.50
CA ALA A 7 -3.76 -8.99 -9.55
C ALA A 7 -5.10 -8.41 -10.04
N LEU A 8 -5.08 -7.39 -10.92
CA LEU A 8 -6.30 -6.80 -11.48
C LEU A 8 -7.07 -7.76 -12.39
N PHE A 9 -6.39 -8.77 -12.96
CA PHE A 9 -7.06 -9.80 -13.75
C PHE A 9 -7.86 -10.78 -12.88
N VAL A 10 -7.55 -10.86 -11.59
CA VAL A 10 -8.21 -11.75 -10.64
C VAL A 10 -9.31 -11.00 -9.88
N ASP A 11 -8.98 -9.85 -9.28
CA ASP A 11 -9.95 -8.98 -8.62
C ASP A 11 -9.68 -7.50 -8.96
N PRO A 12 -10.60 -6.81 -9.66
CA PRO A 12 -10.44 -5.39 -9.98
C PRO A 12 -10.50 -4.48 -8.75
N ARG A 13 -10.96 -4.97 -7.58
CA ARG A 13 -10.99 -4.22 -6.32
C ARG A 13 -9.69 -4.30 -5.54
N THR A 14 -8.72 -5.12 -5.96
CA THR A 14 -7.39 -5.23 -5.34
C THR A 14 -6.76 -3.88 -4.95
N PRO A 15 -6.88 -2.79 -5.75
CA PRO A 15 -6.33 -1.49 -5.35
C PRO A 15 -6.91 -0.93 -4.05
N LEU A 16 -8.19 -1.20 -3.76
CA LEU A 16 -8.84 -0.77 -2.52
C LEU A 16 -8.29 -1.56 -1.33
N ASP A 17 -8.18 -2.89 -1.47
CA ASP A 17 -7.62 -3.74 -0.43
C ASP A 17 -6.16 -3.36 -0.10
N ILE A 18 -5.38 -2.99 -1.12
CA ILE A 18 -4.01 -2.48 -0.95
C ILE A 18 -4.02 -1.16 -0.16
N CYS A 19 -4.92 -0.24 -0.48
CA CYS A 19 -5.04 1.03 0.24
C CYS A 19 -5.39 0.81 1.72
N ASP A 20 -6.36 -0.05 2.01
CA ASP A 20 -6.79 -0.36 3.38
C ASP A 20 -5.68 -1.09 4.15
N GLY A 21 -5.01 -2.05 3.52
CA GLY A 21 -3.86 -2.76 4.08
C GLY A 21 -2.70 -1.82 4.39
N LEU A 22 -2.39 -0.88 3.50
CA LEU A 22 -1.36 0.14 3.74
C LEU A 22 -1.75 1.09 4.87
N ALA A 23 -3.02 1.51 4.94
CA ALA A 23 -3.50 2.36 6.03
C ALA A 23 -3.35 1.65 7.40
N GLY A 24 -3.69 0.36 7.46
CA GLY A 24 -3.46 -0.49 8.64
C GLY A 24 -1.98 -0.58 9.00
N TYR A 25 -1.14 -0.93 8.02
CA TYR A 25 0.31 -1.04 8.23
C TYR A 25 0.92 0.25 8.79
N LEU A 26 0.57 1.42 8.22
CA LEU A 26 1.06 2.71 8.70
C LEU A 26 0.64 2.96 10.15
N LYS A 27 -0.63 2.72 10.49
CA LYS A 27 -1.15 2.89 11.85
C LYS A 27 -0.42 2.00 12.85
N ASP A 28 -0.20 0.73 12.51
CA ASP A 28 0.46 -0.24 13.38
C ASP A 28 1.93 0.13 13.65
N HIS A 29 2.56 0.87 12.73
CA HIS A 29 3.94 1.36 12.85
C HIS A 29 4.03 2.82 13.32
N GLY A 30 2.91 3.45 13.68
CA GLY A 30 2.88 4.85 14.14
C GLY A 30 3.25 5.86 13.06
N LEU A 31 3.11 5.50 11.78
CA LEU A 31 3.40 6.35 10.63
C LEU A 31 2.14 7.08 10.19
N THR A 32 2.29 8.33 9.79
CA THR A 32 1.14 9.19 9.42
C THR A 32 0.98 9.32 7.91
N SER A 33 2.01 8.93 7.14
CA SER A 33 2.03 9.10 5.70
C SER A 33 2.87 8.00 5.04
N VAL A 34 2.42 7.51 3.88
CA VAL A 34 3.21 6.60 3.03
C VAL A 34 4.58 7.19 2.66
N ARG A 35 4.69 8.54 2.65
CA ARG A 35 5.96 9.23 2.37
C ARG A 35 7.06 8.88 3.36
N ASP A 36 6.69 8.53 4.59
CA ASP A 36 7.64 8.19 5.66
C ASP A 36 8.39 6.88 5.35
N LEU A 37 7.83 6.03 4.47
CA LEU A 37 8.43 4.76 4.03
C LEU A 37 9.34 4.90 2.80
N ILE A 38 9.18 5.96 2.01
CA ILE A 38 9.88 6.07 0.72
C ILE A 38 11.38 6.25 0.97
N GLY A 39 12.19 5.31 0.49
CA GLY A 39 13.66 5.36 0.58
C GLY A 39 14.27 4.84 1.89
N GLN A 40 13.48 4.22 2.77
CA GLN A 40 13.97 3.69 4.05
C GLN A 40 14.73 2.36 3.93
N LEU A 41 14.51 1.60 2.86
CA LEU A 41 15.18 0.31 2.63
C LEU A 41 16.46 0.51 1.79
N LYS A 42 17.57 -0.07 2.26
CA LYS A 42 18.89 -0.07 1.58
C LYS A 42 19.12 -1.36 0.81
#